data_AF-A0A2V8RGW3-F1
#
_entry.id   AF-A0A2V8RGW3-F1
#
_cell.length_a   1.000
_cell.length_b   1.000
_cell.length_c   1.000
_cell.angle_alpha   90.00
_cell.angle_beta   90.00
_cell.angle_gamma   90.00
#
_symmetry.space_group_name_H-M   'P 1'
#
loop_
_entity.id
_entity.type
_entity.pdbx_description
1 polymer ?
#
loop_
_entity_poly.entity_id
_entity_poly.type
_entity_poly.pdbx_seq_one_letter_code
_entity_poly.pdbx_strand_id
1 'polypeptide(L)'
;MLTKLLAATIVAATIAGGIAFFILGFLIFGLVLGPNVMLPNVNPDAAKILNETPIWAPLIFSDLAIALLLAYIFETLAGIRTFAGGLKAG
;
A
#
# COMPACT_ATOMS: atom_id res chain seq x y z
N MET A 1 21.62 -7.95 -19.55
CA MET A 1 20.35 -7.45 -20.10
C MET A 1 19.16 -7.85 -19.21
N LEU A 2 19.05 -9.13 -18.83
CA LEU A 2 17.98 -9.66 -17.97
C LEU A 2 17.86 -8.97 -16.60
N THR A 3 18.98 -8.71 -15.91
CA THR A 3 19.02 -8.02 -14.61
C THR A 3 18.50 -6.58 -14.65
N LYS A 4 18.74 -5.86 -15.76
CA LYS A 4 18.24 -4.49 -15.92
C LYS A 4 16.72 -4.47 -16.14
N LEU A 5 16.19 -5.44 -16.89
CA LEU A 5 14.76 -5.61 -17.09
C LEU A 5 14.05 -5.96 -15.79
N LEU A 6 14.59 -6.90 -15.01
CA LEU A 6 14.05 -7.29 -13.71
C LEU A 6 13.97 -6.11 -12.74
N ALA A 7 15.03 -5.29 -12.68
CA ALA A 7 15.04 -4.09 -11.85
C ALA A 7 13.98 -3.07 -12.29
N ALA A 8 13.81 -2.85 -13.59
CA ALA A 8 12.79 -1.94 -14.12
C ALA A 8 11.36 -2.42 -13.80
N THR A 9 11.09 -3.73 -13.93
CA THR A 9 9.79 -4.31 -13.59
C THR A 9 9.47 -4.13 -12.11
N ILE A 10 10.43 -4.39 -11.22
CA ILE A 10 10.23 -4.23 -9.77
C ILE A 10 9.96 -2.77 -9.41
N VAL A 11 10.71 -1.82 -9.98
CA VAL A 11 10.48 -0.39 -9.74
C VAL A 11 9.10 0.05 -10.22
N ALA A 12 8.71 -0.35 -11.44
CA ALA A 12 7.39 -0.02 -11.99
C ALA A 12 6.25 -0.63 -11.14
N ALA A 13 6.39 -1.89 -10.74
CA ALA A 13 5.43 -2.58 -9.89
C ALA A 13 5.35 -1.96 -8.49
N THR A 14 6.47 -1.49 -7.94
CA THR A 14 6.52 -0.78 -6.64
C THR A 14 5.74 0.53 -6.70
N ILE A 15 5.94 1.33 -7.75
CA ILE A 15 5.22 2.60 -7.91
C ILE A 15 3.71 2.35 -8.10
N ALA A 16 3.35 1.42 -8.98
CA ALA A 16 1.95 1.07 -9.22
C ALA A 16 1.27 0.50 -7.95
N GLY A 17 1.95 -0.41 -7.25
CA GLY A 17 1.47 -0.99 -5.99
C GLY A 17 1.35 0.05 -4.87
N GLY A 18 2.30 0.97 -4.76
CA GLY A 18 2.25 2.05 -3.78
C GLY A 18 1.05 2.98 -4.01
N ILE A 19 0.78 3.36 -5.27
CA ILE A 19 -0.43 4.12 -5.62
C ILE A 19 -1.69 3.33 -5.29
N ALA A 20 -1.72 2.03 -5.62
CA ALA A 20 -2.87 1.17 -5.31
C ALA A 20 -3.11 1.08 -3.79
N PHE A 21 -2.07 0.88 -2.98
CA PHE A 21 -2.19 0.83 -1.51
C PHE A 21 -2.62 2.16 -0.92
N PHE A 22 -2.09 3.27 -1.42
CA PHE A 22 -2.51 4.60 -0.97
C PHE A 22 -4.02 4.82 -1.22
N ILE A 23 -4.50 4.50 -2.42
CA ILE A 23 -5.92 4.62 -2.77
C ILE A 23 -6.76 3.67 -1.93
N LEU A 24 -6.36 2.41 -1.80
CA LEU A 24 -7.08 1.42 -0.99
C LEU A 24 -7.12 1.83 0.49
N GLY A 25 -6.02 2.34 1.02
CA GLY A 25 -5.95 2.89 2.38
C GLY A 25 -6.93 4.03 2.58
N PHE A 26 -7.02 4.96 1.63
CA PHE A 26 -8.02 6.04 1.67
C PHE A 26 -9.46 5.50 1.58
N LEU A 27 -9.74 4.57 0.67
CA LEU A 27 -11.09 4.01 0.51
C LEU A 27 -11.53 3.24 1.77
N ILE A 28 -10.66 2.41 2.32
CA ILE A 28 -10.97 1.60 3.50
C ILE A 28 -11.00 2.48 4.75
N PHE A 29 -9.94 3.22 5.03
CA PHE A 29 -9.85 4.00 6.25
C PHE A 29 -10.59 5.33 6.16
N GLY A 30 -10.34 6.12 5.12
CA GLY A 30 -10.91 7.47 4.97
C GLY A 30 -12.42 7.47 4.76
N LEU A 31 -12.96 6.58 3.92
CA LEU A 31 -14.40 6.58 3.62
C LEU A 31 -15.23 5.63 4.48
N VAL A 32 -14.67 4.49 4.88
CA VAL A 32 -15.45 3.46 5.59
C VAL A 32 -15.16 3.47 7.08
N LEU A 33 -13.93 3.17 7.49
CA LEU A 33 -13.62 2.96 8.92
C LEU A 33 -13.62 4.25 9.72
N GLY A 34 -13.03 5.32 9.19
CA GLY A 34 -12.94 6.64 9.82
C GLY A 34 -14.29 7.16 10.33
N PRO A 35 -15.27 7.40 9.44
CA PRO A 35 -16.55 7.96 9.83
C PRO A 35 -17.46 6.98 10.57
N ASN A 36 -17.44 5.68 10.22
CA ASN A 36 -18.44 4.74 10.72
C ASN A 36 -17.98 3.96 11.97
N VAL A 37 -16.68 3.86 12.21
CA VAL A 37 -16.13 3.03 13.29
C VAL A 37 -15.19 3.82 14.19
N MET A 38 -14.20 4.53 13.63
CA MET A 38 -13.16 5.15 14.44
C MET A 38 -13.67 6.37 15.19
N LEU A 39 -14.24 7.37 14.49
CA LEU A 39 -14.71 8.60 15.11
C LEU A 39 -15.82 8.37 16.17
N PRO A 40 -16.85 7.53 15.94
CA PRO A 40 -17.91 7.32 16.93
C PRO A 40 -17.44 6.59 18.20
N ASN A 41 -16.36 5.81 18.12
CA ASN A 41 -15.87 4.98 19.23
C ASN A 41 -14.59 5.54 19.87
N VAL A 42 -14.11 6.70 19.43
CA VAL A 42 -12.91 7.31 19.99
C VAL A 42 -13.23 7.91 21.36
N ASN A 43 -12.36 7.67 22.34
CA ASN A 43 -12.46 8.35 23.62
C ASN A 43 -12.25 9.87 23.42
N PRO A 44 -13.12 10.75 23.95
CA PRO A 44 -12.99 12.20 23.81
C PRO A 44 -11.64 12.78 24.28
N ASP A 45 -10.98 12.16 25.25
CA ASP A 45 -9.64 12.57 25.70
C ASP A 45 -8.53 12.08 24.76
N ALA A 46 -8.73 10.94 24.10
CA ALA A 46 -7.81 10.45 23.06
C ALA A 46 -7.95 11.26 21.76
N ALA A 47 -9.13 11.81 21.47
CA ALA A 47 -9.35 12.70 20.32
C ALA A 47 -8.41 13.91 20.34
N LYS A 48 -8.06 14.41 21.53
CA LYS A 48 -7.21 15.61 21.71
C LYS A 48 -5.74 15.39 21.32
N ILE A 49 -5.29 14.14 21.25
CA ILE A 49 -3.90 13.78 20.90
C ILE A 49 -3.79 13.10 19.54
N LEU A 50 -4.91 12.87 18.86
CA LEU A 50 -4.92 12.36 17.49
C LEU A 50 -4.52 13.48 16.54
N ASN A 51 -3.56 13.19 15.66
CA ASN A 51 -3.29 14.07 14.53
C ASN A 51 -4.48 13.94 13.56
N GLU A 52 -5.25 15.02 13.43
CA GLU A 52 -6.36 15.07 12.47
C GLU A 52 -5.87 14.97 11.02
N THR A 53 -4.63 15.39 10.76
CA THR A 53 -3.97 15.26 9.46
C THR A 53 -2.97 14.11 9.46
N PRO A 54 -3.05 13.19 8.48
CA PRO A 54 -2.05 12.15 8.31
C PRO A 54 -0.66 12.76 8.08
N ILE A 55 0.35 12.16 8.71
CA ILE A 55 1.74 12.48 8.40
C ILE A 55 2.09 11.78 7.08
N TRP A 56 2.08 12.53 5.97
CA TRP A 56 2.16 11.99 4.61
C TRP A 56 3.45 11.20 4.32
N ALA A 57 4.60 11.70 4.77
CA ALA A 57 5.89 11.09 4.46
C ALA A 57 6.01 9.61 4.91
N PRO A 58 5.78 9.26 6.20
CA PRO A 58 5.83 7.86 6.64
C PRO A 58 4.76 7.00 5.99
N LEU A 59 3.58 7.55 5.70
CA LEU A 59 2.49 6.83 5.02
C LEU A 59 2.87 6.43 3.59
N ILE A 60 3.38 7.37 2.80
CA ILE A 60 3.84 7.09 1.43
C ILE A 60 5.01 6.11 1.46
N PHE A 61 5.95 6.29 2.39
CA PHE A 61 7.08 5.37 2.54
C PHE A 61 6.65 3.96 2.93
N SER A 62 5.67 3.80 3.83
CA SER A 62 5.17 2.48 4.20
C SER A 62 4.48 1.78 3.04
N ASP A 63 3.69 2.50 2.24
CA ASP A 63 3.01 1.94 1.08
C ASP A 63 4.00 1.48 0.01
N LEU A 64 5.02 2.29 -0.27
CA LEU A 64 6.10 1.93 -1.20
C LEU A 64 6.94 0.76 -0.67
N ALA A 65 7.20 0.68 0.63
CA ALA A 65 7.97 -0.41 1.21
C ALA A 65 7.24 -1.76 1.09
N ILE A 66 5.94 -1.78 1.36
CA ILE A 66 5.11 -2.99 1.20
C ILE A 66 4.97 -3.34 -0.29
N ALA A 67 4.75 -2.36 -1.16
CA ALA A 67 4.67 -2.58 -2.60
C ALA A 67 5.99 -3.14 -3.17
N LEU A 68 7.14 -2.63 -2.71
CA LEU A 68 8.46 -3.13 -3.08
C LEU A 68 8.65 -4.58 -2.64
N LEU A 69 8.28 -4.90 -1.42
CA LEU A 69 8.38 -6.26 -0.89
C LEU A 69 7.56 -7.24 -1.74
N LEU A 70 6.31 -6.88 -2.06
CA LEU A 70 5.45 -7.73 -2.88
C LEU A 70 5.94 -7.84 -4.33
N ALA A 71 6.39 -6.73 -4.93
CA ALA A 71 7.00 -6.75 -6.25
C ALA A 71 8.22 -7.67 -6.30
N TYR A 72 9.07 -7.63 -5.27
CA TYR A 72 10.23 -8.51 -5.14
C TYR A 72 9.82 -9.98 -5.01
N ILE A 73 8.83 -10.30 -4.17
CA ILE A 73 8.33 -11.67 -3.99
C ILE A 73 7.76 -12.20 -5.31
N PHE A 74 6.88 -11.46 -5.97
CA PHE A 74 6.21 -11.93 -7.18
C PHE A 74 7.17 -12.09 -8.37
N GLU A 75 8.06 -11.12 -8.59
CA GLU A 75 8.99 -11.18 -9.73
C GLU A 75 10.13 -12.19 -9.47
N THR A 76 10.67 -12.25 -8.25
CA THR A 76 11.92 -12.96 -7.97
C THR A 76 11.71 -14.33 -7.34
N LEU A 77 10.75 -14.46 -6.43
CA LEU A 77 10.54 -15.71 -5.67
C LEU A 77 9.46 -16.59 -6.30
N ALA A 78 8.36 -15.98 -6.78
CA ALA A 78 7.22 -16.71 -7.35
C ALA A 78 7.28 -16.82 -8.89
N GLY A 79 8.09 -15.99 -9.56
CA GLY A 79 8.19 -15.98 -11.02
C GLY A 79 6.90 -15.55 -11.73
N ILE A 80 6.04 -14.77 -11.07
CA ILE A 80 4.77 -14.30 -11.61
C ILE A 80 5.01 -13.07 -12.48
N ARG A 81 4.73 -13.21 -13.78
CA ARG A 81 4.95 -12.15 -14.79
C ARG A 81 3.71 -11.79 -15.60
N THR A 82 2.57 -12.36 -15.26
CA THR A 82 1.32 -12.15 -15.97
C THR A 82 0.25 -11.63 -15.02
N PHE A 83 -0.67 -10.82 -15.57
CA PHE A 83 -1.79 -10.30 -14.81
C PHE A 83 -2.64 -11.42 -14.17
N ALA A 84 -2.97 -12.45 -14.95
CA ALA A 84 -3.72 -13.60 -14.45
C ALA A 84 -2.98 -14.40 -13.37
N GLY A 85 -1.65 -14.47 -13.45
CA GLY A 85 -0.82 -15.06 -12.39
C GLY A 85 -0.87 -14.23 -11.11
N GLY A 86 -0.80 -12.90 -11.23
CA GLY A 86 -0.95 -11.97 -10.11
C GLY A 86 -2.30 -12.12 -9.42
N LEU A 87 -3.39 -12.05 -10.19
CA LEU A 87 -4.76 -12.15 -9.68
C LEU A 87 -5.05 -13.46 -8.92
N LYS A 88 -4.38 -14.55 -9.27
CA LYS A 88 -4.49 -15.83 -8.55
C LYS A 88 -3.70 -15.85 -7.25
N ALA A 89 -2.63 -15.08 -7.18
CA ALA A 89 -1.79 -14.97 -5.99
C ALA A 89 -2.37 -13.99 -4.96
N GLY A 90 -3.19 -13.03 -5.41
CA GLY A 90 -3.84 -11.99 -4.60
C GLY A 90 -3.84 -10.67 -5.34
#